data_AF-A0A969Y3U9-F1
#
_entry.id   AF-A0A969Y3U9-F1
#
_cell.length_a   1.000
_cell.length_b   1.000
_cell.length_c   1.000
_cell.angle_alpha   90.00
_cell.angle_beta   90.00
_cell.angle_gamma   90.00
#
_symmetry.space_group_name_H-M   'P 1'
#
loop_
_entity.id
_entity.type
_entity.pdbx_description
1 polymer ?
#
loop_
_entity_poly.entity_id
_entity_poly.type
_entity_poly.pdbx_seq_one_letter_code
_entity_poly.pdbx_strand_id
1 'polypeptide(L)'
;MFFYWGKVSRGNAGRPDVHLLPLHCLDVAAVAHRWLSRDPCLAARLLGCRAEQAEQWKAWILFFTALHDLGKVDFRFQMKAPDVAERLCRLHVKDNCGGESGFDHGRWGYRWLIKERETYGLQGAPLPWMRAVASHHGRWVVDSGMCPVAEQEVLLHNRDARHDLVRELAALFLGSDDLSAVPLGPPPSLLAGFCSVCDWLGSNSDFFPFVDAPPESLADYYAVRLGEDYAGR
;
A
#
# COMPACT_ATOMS: atom_id res chain seq x y z
N MET A 1 -8.24 7.83 5.69
CA MET A 1 -6.97 7.41 5.02
C MET A 1 -6.12 8.51 4.34
N PHE A 2 -6.67 9.63 3.83
CA PHE A 2 -5.90 10.62 3.03
C PHE A 2 -5.01 11.59 3.81
N PHE A 3 -4.69 11.26 5.05
CA PHE A 3 -3.86 12.07 5.94
C PHE A 3 -2.37 11.68 5.87
N TYR A 4 -2.03 10.64 5.11
CA TYR A 4 -0.70 10.05 5.10
C TYR A 4 -0.03 10.34 3.77
N TRP A 5 1.24 10.74 3.83
CA TRP A 5 2.08 10.84 2.64
C TRP A 5 2.72 9.49 2.32
N GLY A 6 2.78 9.16 1.03
CA GLY A 6 3.53 8.03 0.48
C GLY A 6 4.89 8.45 -0.04
N LYS A 7 4.97 9.64 -0.66
CA LYS A 7 6.20 10.28 -1.13
C LYS A 7 6.23 11.76 -0.72
N VAL A 8 7.43 12.25 -0.44
CA VAL A 8 7.73 13.66 -0.19
C VAL A 8 8.98 13.99 -1.00
N SER A 9 8.93 15.09 -1.75
CA SER A 9 10.12 15.67 -2.40
C SER A 9 10.36 17.07 -1.87
N ARG A 10 11.62 17.33 -1.48
CA ARG A 10 12.08 18.66 -1.06
C ARG A 10 12.92 19.21 -2.20
N GLY A 11 12.32 20.06 -3.03
CA GLY A 11 13.06 20.85 -4.03
C GLY A 11 13.96 21.91 -3.38
N ASN A 12 14.57 22.77 -4.19
CA ASN A 12 15.67 23.64 -3.72
C ASN A 12 15.28 24.84 -2.83
N ALA A 13 13.99 25.20 -2.66
CA ALA A 13 13.60 26.29 -1.75
C ALA A 13 12.07 26.40 -1.45
N GLY A 14 11.26 25.38 -1.78
CA GLY A 14 9.79 25.48 -1.76
C GLY A 14 9.10 24.63 -0.69
N ARG A 15 7.77 24.77 -0.59
CA ARG A 15 6.89 23.83 0.13
C ARG A 15 7.16 22.42 -0.42
N PRO A 16 7.33 21.38 0.43
CA PRO A 16 7.56 20.03 -0.07
C PRO A 16 6.39 19.57 -0.92
N ASP A 17 6.70 19.01 -2.09
CA ASP A 17 5.72 18.30 -2.89
C ASP A 17 5.37 16.99 -2.18
N VAL A 18 4.10 16.66 -2.21
CA VAL A 18 3.56 15.52 -1.46
C VAL A 18 2.70 14.68 -2.36
N HIS A 19 2.91 13.38 -2.25
CA HIS A 19 2.02 12.42 -2.86
C HIS A 19 1.35 11.60 -1.77
N LEU A 20 0.02 11.63 -1.75
CA LEU A 20 -0.77 10.92 -0.77
C LEU A 20 -0.54 9.41 -0.88
N LEU A 21 -0.46 8.74 0.26
CA LEU A 21 -0.13 7.33 0.36
C LEU A 21 -1.09 6.41 -0.41
N PRO A 22 -2.43 6.56 -0.30
CA PRO A 22 -3.34 5.72 -1.08
C PRO A 22 -3.10 5.84 -2.60
N LEU A 23 -2.70 7.03 -3.06
CA LEU A 23 -2.46 7.30 -4.48
C LEU A 23 -1.16 6.64 -4.95
N HIS A 24 -0.09 6.69 -4.15
CA HIS A 24 1.14 5.93 -4.43
C HIS A 24 0.86 4.42 -4.52
N CYS A 25 0.06 3.89 -3.58
CA CYS A 25 -0.35 2.49 -3.59
C CYS A 25 -1.06 2.11 -4.90
N LEU A 26 -1.93 2.99 -5.43
CA LEU A 26 -2.63 2.77 -6.69
C LEU A 26 -1.73 2.93 -7.91
N ASP A 27 -0.76 3.84 -7.88
CA ASP A 27 0.22 4.03 -8.95
C ASP A 27 1.05 2.74 -9.13
N VAL A 28 1.51 2.15 -8.02
CA VAL A 28 2.23 0.87 -8.02
C VAL A 28 1.35 -0.29 -8.49
N ALA A 29 0.08 -0.32 -8.08
CA ALA A 29 -0.88 -1.30 -8.58
C ALA A 29 -1.18 -1.12 -10.09
N ALA A 30 -1.19 0.12 -10.60
CA ALA A 30 -1.42 0.40 -12.02
C ALA A 30 -0.26 -0.10 -12.87
N VAL A 31 0.99 0.07 -12.41
CA VAL A 31 2.16 -0.54 -13.06
C VAL A 31 2.01 -2.07 -13.10
N ALA A 32 1.66 -2.68 -11.97
CA ALA A 32 1.48 -4.13 -11.88
C ALA A 32 0.39 -4.63 -12.84
N HIS A 33 -0.75 -3.94 -12.90
CA HIS A 33 -1.83 -4.24 -13.84
C HIS A 33 -1.30 -4.18 -15.27
N ARG A 34 -0.65 -3.09 -15.67
CA ARG A 34 -0.13 -2.95 -17.04
C ARG A 34 0.82 -4.09 -17.41
N TRP A 35 1.70 -4.49 -16.51
CA TRP A 35 2.60 -5.64 -16.72
C TRP A 35 1.83 -6.95 -16.89
N LEU A 36 0.85 -7.24 -16.02
CA LEU A 36 0.02 -8.44 -16.10
C LEU A 36 -0.88 -8.49 -17.35
N SER A 37 -1.27 -7.34 -17.89
CA SER A 37 -2.15 -7.26 -19.06
C SER A 37 -1.41 -7.16 -20.40
N ARG A 38 -0.17 -6.64 -20.41
CA ARG A 38 0.60 -6.40 -21.65
C ARG A 38 1.73 -7.39 -21.87
N ASP A 39 2.20 -8.10 -20.84
CA ASP A 39 3.25 -9.12 -20.96
C ASP A 39 2.68 -10.52 -20.60
N PRO A 40 2.25 -11.31 -21.61
CA PRO A 40 1.72 -12.65 -21.38
C PRO A 40 2.73 -13.61 -20.75
N CYS A 41 4.03 -13.43 -21.02
CA CYS A 41 5.07 -14.30 -20.49
C CYS A 41 5.23 -14.07 -18.99
N LEU A 42 5.32 -12.82 -18.57
CA LEU A 42 5.35 -12.46 -17.17
C LEU A 42 4.05 -12.86 -16.46
N ALA A 43 2.89 -12.58 -17.07
CA ALA A 43 1.60 -12.98 -16.52
C ALA A 43 1.56 -14.50 -16.30
N ALA A 44 2.02 -15.31 -17.27
CA ALA A 44 2.11 -16.75 -17.11
C ALA A 44 3.05 -17.17 -15.97
N ARG A 45 4.16 -16.45 -15.73
CA ARG A 45 5.08 -16.74 -14.61
C ARG A 45 4.49 -16.38 -13.24
N LEU A 46 3.68 -15.34 -13.15
CA LEU A 46 3.02 -14.92 -11.91
C LEU A 46 1.76 -15.75 -11.63
N LEU A 47 0.96 -16.04 -12.64
CA LEU A 47 -0.30 -16.77 -12.50
C LEU A 47 -0.09 -18.30 -12.50
N GLY A 48 1.00 -18.78 -13.11
CA GLY A 48 1.26 -20.21 -13.31
C GLY A 48 0.28 -20.87 -14.28
N CYS A 49 0.11 -22.19 -14.19
CA CYS A 49 -0.83 -22.97 -15.01
C CYS A 49 -2.29 -22.85 -14.54
N ARG A 50 -2.76 -21.62 -14.23
CA ARG A 50 -4.09 -21.37 -13.62
C ARG A 50 -4.98 -20.52 -14.53
N ALA A 51 -5.09 -20.91 -15.80
CA ALA A 51 -5.86 -20.15 -16.78
C ALA A 51 -7.32 -19.88 -16.34
N GLU A 52 -7.96 -20.88 -15.71
CA GLU A 52 -9.35 -20.78 -15.24
C GLU A 52 -9.54 -19.83 -14.04
N GLN A 53 -8.47 -19.51 -13.31
CA GLN A 53 -8.49 -18.62 -12.14
C GLN A 53 -7.69 -17.33 -12.38
N ALA A 54 -7.34 -17.03 -13.64
CA ALA A 54 -6.42 -15.97 -13.99
C ALA A 54 -6.86 -14.60 -13.44
N GLU A 55 -8.14 -14.24 -13.60
CA GLU A 55 -8.66 -12.95 -13.13
C GLU A 55 -8.68 -12.85 -11.61
N GLN A 56 -9.02 -13.93 -10.90
CA GLN A 56 -8.96 -13.97 -9.44
C GLN A 56 -7.53 -13.82 -8.93
N TRP A 57 -6.56 -14.49 -9.55
CA TRP A 57 -5.15 -14.37 -9.17
C TRP A 57 -4.59 -12.99 -9.48
N LYS A 58 -4.97 -12.38 -10.61
CA LYS A 58 -4.63 -10.99 -10.92
C LYS A 58 -5.18 -10.05 -9.85
N ALA A 59 -6.46 -10.18 -9.48
CA ALA A 59 -7.08 -9.41 -8.41
C ALA A 59 -6.31 -9.50 -7.09
N TRP A 60 -5.90 -10.72 -6.68
CA TRP A 60 -5.08 -10.90 -5.49
C TRP A 60 -3.70 -10.25 -5.62
N ILE A 61 -3.00 -10.45 -6.75
CA ILE A 61 -1.69 -9.82 -6.97
C ILE A 61 -1.80 -8.29 -6.87
N LEU A 62 -2.79 -7.68 -7.52
CA LEU A 62 -3.01 -6.24 -7.50
C LEU A 62 -3.32 -5.74 -6.09
N PHE A 63 -4.23 -6.40 -5.37
CA PHE A 63 -4.58 -6.07 -4.00
C PHE A 63 -3.36 -6.07 -3.08
N PHE A 64 -2.56 -7.14 -3.08
CA PHE A 64 -1.36 -7.19 -2.23
C PHE A 64 -0.29 -6.20 -2.67
N THR A 65 -0.08 -6.02 -3.97
CA THR A 65 0.86 -5.01 -4.46
C THR A 65 0.46 -3.61 -4.00
N ALA A 66 -0.84 -3.27 -3.96
CA ALA A 66 -1.30 -2.00 -3.41
C ALA A 66 -1.03 -1.87 -1.89
N LEU A 67 -0.97 -2.98 -1.15
CA LEU A 67 -0.67 -2.99 0.29
C LEU A 67 0.82 -2.92 0.64
N HIS A 68 1.74 -2.90 -0.33
CA HIS A 68 3.19 -2.96 -0.07
C HIS A 68 3.68 -1.92 0.95
N ASP A 69 3.06 -0.73 0.92
CA ASP A 69 3.40 0.42 1.74
C ASP A 69 2.44 0.65 2.93
N LEU A 70 1.60 -0.34 3.30
CA LEU A 70 0.62 -0.23 4.40
C LEU A 70 1.26 0.28 5.72
N GLY A 71 2.51 -0.09 5.99
CA GLY A 71 3.21 0.35 7.20
C GLY A 71 3.63 1.82 7.19
N LYS A 72 3.43 2.55 6.08
CA LYS A 72 3.54 4.02 6.07
C LYS A 72 2.35 4.69 6.76
N VAL A 73 1.24 3.98 6.97
CA VAL A 73 0.15 4.39 7.88
C VAL A 73 0.57 4.13 9.34
N ASP A 74 1.67 4.76 9.74
CA ASP A 74 2.25 4.70 11.06
C ASP A 74 2.89 6.06 11.36
N PHE A 75 2.56 6.65 12.51
CA PHE A 75 3.05 7.97 12.88
C PHE A 75 4.58 8.02 12.85
N ARG A 76 5.28 6.94 13.21
CA ARG A 76 6.76 6.90 13.20
C ARG A 76 7.34 7.04 11.80
N PHE A 77 6.65 6.51 10.80
CA PHE A 77 7.02 6.73 9.40
C PHE A 77 6.71 8.17 8.99
N GLN A 78 5.50 8.66 9.29
CA GLN A 78 5.06 9.99 8.88
C GLN A 78 5.94 11.11 9.48
N MET A 79 6.42 10.92 10.71
CA MET A 79 7.35 11.84 11.40
C MET A 79 8.76 11.92 10.78
N LYS A 80 9.06 11.15 9.71
CA LYS A 80 10.24 11.43 8.86
C LYS A 80 10.13 12.76 8.11
N ALA A 81 8.91 13.32 7.98
CA ALA A 81 8.65 14.66 7.45
C ALA A 81 7.61 15.36 8.34
N PRO A 82 8.01 15.90 9.51
CA PRO A 82 7.09 16.40 10.54
C PRO A 82 6.23 17.58 10.06
N ASP A 83 6.80 18.48 9.26
CA ASP A 83 6.09 19.59 8.60
C ASP A 83 4.98 19.11 7.65
N VAL A 84 5.20 18.00 6.95
CA VAL A 84 4.17 17.38 6.10
C VAL A 84 3.14 16.64 6.94
N ALA A 85 3.57 15.90 7.98
CA ALA A 85 2.69 15.17 8.88
C ALA A 85 1.73 16.10 9.63
N GLU A 86 2.23 17.23 10.14
CA GLU A 86 1.42 18.26 10.80
C GLU A 86 0.36 18.82 9.84
N ARG A 87 0.76 19.13 8.61
CA ARG A 87 -0.13 19.66 7.57
C ARG A 87 -1.24 18.69 7.18
N LEU A 88 -0.93 17.40 7.03
CA LEU A 88 -1.88 16.39 6.57
C LEU A 88 -2.70 15.78 7.71
N CYS A 89 -2.05 15.21 8.73
CA CYS A 89 -2.73 14.47 9.79
C CYS A 89 -3.40 15.36 10.82
N ARG A 90 -2.95 16.62 10.98
CA ARG A 90 -3.32 17.48 12.13
C ARG A 90 -3.15 16.78 13.50
N LEU A 91 -2.46 15.64 13.53
CA LEU A 91 -2.11 14.95 14.75
C LEU A 91 -0.95 15.72 15.36
N HIS A 92 -1.20 16.32 16.52
CA HIS A 92 -0.13 16.83 17.36
C HIS A 92 0.61 15.64 17.96
N VAL A 93 1.44 14.99 17.16
CA VAL A 93 2.39 14.01 17.64
C VAL A 93 3.38 14.80 18.50
N LYS A 94 3.22 14.76 19.83
CA LYS A 94 4.11 15.44 20.78
C LYS A 94 5.57 15.12 20.45
N ASP A 95 6.47 16.08 20.67
CA ASP A 95 7.90 16.02 20.33
C ASP A 95 8.62 14.73 20.79
N ASN A 96 8.08 14.03 21.81
CA ASN A 96 8.64 12.80 22.35
C ASN A 96 8.28 11.52 21.56
N CYS A 97 7.41 11.61 20.56
CA CYS A 97 7.07 10.53 19.63
C CYS A 97 7.88 10.68 18.33
N GLY A 98 9.18 10.97 18.46
CA GLY A 98 10.08 11.25 17.34
C GLY A 98 10.06 10.15 16.27
N GLY A 99 10.26 10.56 15.02
CA GLY A 99 10.45 9.62 13.91
C GLY A 99 11.61 8.67 14.20
N GLU A 100 11.40 7.37 14.06
CA GLU A 100 12.45 6.39 14.23
C GLU A 100 13.34 6.40 12.97
N SER A 101 14.58 6.93 13.10
CA SER A 101 15.60 6.75 12.07
C SER A 101 15.80 5.25 11.83
N GLY A 102 15.47 4.78 10.63
CA GLY A 102 15.47 3.35 10.31
C GLY A 102 14.14 2.63 10.51
N PHE A 103 13.01 3.35 10.68
CA PHE A 103 11.68 2.74 10.64
C PHE A 103 11.48 1.98 9.33
N ASP A 104 11.28 0.67 9.46
CA ASP A 104 11.03 -0.29 8.39
C ASP A 104 9.52 -0.44 8.16
N HIS A 105 8.98 0.33 7.23
CA HIS A 105 7.54 0.33 6.94
C HIS A 105 7.08 -0.97 6.28
N GLY A 106 7.96 -1.71 5.61
CA GLY A 106 7.64 -3.04 5.10
C GLY A 106 7.31 -3.99 6.24
N ARG A 107 8.25 -4.14 7.18
CA ARG A 107 8.06 -4.97 8.38
C ARG A 107 6.85 -4.54 9.20
N TRP A 108 6.64 -3.24 9.38
CA TRP A 108 5.51 -2.73 10.15
C TRP A 108 4.16 -2.91 9.44
N GLY A 109 4.11 -2.79 8.11
CA GLY A 109 2.90 -3.10 7.33
C GLY A 109 2.49 -4.57 7.51
N TYR A 110 3.45 -5.49 7.38
CA TYR A 110 3.23 -6.92 7.63
C TYR A 110 2.71 -7.18 9.06
N ARG A 111 3.31 -6.53 10.04
CA ARG A 111 2.95 -6.69 11.45
C ARG A 111 1.58 -6.13 11.79
N TRP A 112 1.20 -4.97 11.24
CA TRP A 112 -0.13 -4.40 11.45
C TRP A 112 -1.21 -5.31 10.89
N LEU A 113 -1.00 -5.87 9.69
CA LEU A 113 -1.92 -6.87 9.14
C LEU A 113 -2.09 -8.08 10.06
N ILE A 114 -1.01 -8.61 10.66
CA ILE A 114 -1.12 -9.70 11.65
C ILE A 114 -1.98 -9.28 12.83
N LYS A 115 -1.69 -8.11 13.42
CA LYS A 115 -2.35 -7.64 14.64
C LYS A 115 -3.82 -7.34 14.46
N GLU A 116 -4.19 -6.87 13.28
CA GLU A 116 -5.55 -6.41 12.93
C GLU A 116 -6.30 -7.45 12.07
N ARG A 117 -5.74 -8.65 11.87
CA ARG A 117 -6.35 -9.68 11.02
C ARG A 117 -7.81 -9.99 11.38
N GLU A 118 -8.13 -10.05 12.67
CA GLU A 118 -9.49 -10.37 13.13
C GLU A 118 -10.48 -9.26 12.74
N THR A 119 -10.05 -8.00 12.79
CA THR A 119 -10.88 -6.87 12.37
C THR A 119 -11.06 -6.78 10.85
N TYR A 120 -10.18 -7.43 10.08
CA TYR A 120 -10.33 -7.61 8.64
C TYR A 120 -11.15 -8.86 8.25
N GLY A 121 -11.71 -9.59 9.22
CA GLY A 121 -12.38 -10.88 8.94
C GLY A 121 -11.41 -12.02 8.56
N LEU A 122 -10.10 -11.81 8.73
CA LEU A 122 -9.06 -12.75 8.34
C LEU A 122 -8.76 -13.75 9.47
N GLN A 123 -9.51 -14.87 9.53
CA GLN A 123 -9.23 -15.94 10.50
C GLN A 123 -7.87 -16.63 10.28
N GLY A 124 -7.38 -16.63 9.04
CA GLY A 124 -6.13 -17.28 8.65
C GLY A 124 -5.24 -16.39 7.80
N ALA A 125 -5.28 -15.06 7.97
CA ALA A 125 -4.68 -14.01 7.13
C ALA A 125 -3.66 -14.47 6.08
N PRO A 126 -3.67 -13.91 4.87
CA PRO A 126 -2.76 -14.22 3.76
C PRO A 126 -1.33 -13.69 4.03
N LEU A 127 -0.76 -14.07 5.18
CA LEU A 127 0.52 -13.64 5.70
C LEU A 127 1.64 -13.92 4.71
N PRO A 128 1.69 -15.06 3.99
CA PRO A 128 2.71 -15.26 2.96
C PRO A 128 2.67 -14.21 1.84
N TRP A 129 1.47 -13.80 1.42
CA TRP A 129 1.29 -12.76 0.39
C TRP A 129 1.70 -11.39 0.91
N MET A 130 1.18 -11.01 2.08
CA MET A 130 1.56 -9.74 2.70
C MET A 130 3.07 -9.67 2.97
N ARG A 131 3.68 -10.77 3.42
CA ARG A 131 5.13 -10.84 3.66
C ARG A 131 5.92 -10.61 2.37
N ALA A 132 5.47 -11.17 1.25
CA ALA A 132 6.14 -10.99 -0.04
C ALA A 132 6.17 -9.51 -0.45
N VAL A 133 5.05 -8.82 -0.42
CA VAL A 133 4.96 -7.39 -0.81
C VAL A 133 5.55 -6.45 0.23
N ALA A 134 5.48 -6.79 1.52
CA ALA A 134 6.15 -6.06 2.59
C ALA A 134 7.68 -6.14 2.49
N SER A 135 8.22 -7.15 1.80
CA SER A 135 9.67 -7.32 1.58
C SER A 135 10.20 -6.53 0.37
N HIS A 136 9.41 -5.58 -0.18
CA HIS A 136 9.73 -4.87 -1.43
C HIS A 136 11.04 -4.03 -1.39
N HIS A 137 11.58 -3.71 -0.22
CA HIS A 137 12.91 -3.07 -0.07
C HIS A 137 14.09 -4.05 -0.11
N GLY A 138 13.87 -5.31 -0.54
CA GLY A 138 14.92 -6.31 -0.69
C GLY A 138 15.33 -7.01 0.61
N ARG A 139 14.59 -6.79 1.71
CA ARG A 139 14.79 -7.48 2.99
C ARG A 139 13.58 -8.34 3.32
N TRP A 140 13.82 -9.62 3.58
CA TRP A 140 12.76 -10.53 4.02
C TRP A 140 12.22 -10.10 5.39
N VAL A 141 10.93 -9.80 5.47
CA VAL A 141 10.31 -9.33 6.71
C VAL A 141 9.95 -10.48 7.64
N VAL A 142 10.26 -10.30 8.93
CA VAL A 142 9.93 -11.21 10.02
C VAL A 142 9.16 -10.45 11.10
N ASP A 143 8.12 -11.07 11.66
CA ASP A 143 7.37 -10.46 12.76
C ASP A 143 8.27 -10.38 14.00
N SER A 144 8.60 -9.16 14.38
CA SER A 144 9.49 -8.87 15.49
C SER A 144 9.31 -7.43 15.94
N GLY A 145 9.81 -7.11 17.13
CA GLY A 145 9.81 -5.76 17.73
C GLY A 145 8.71 -5.59 18.77
N MET A 146 8.71 -4.46 19.48
CA MET A 146 7.66 -4.13 20.45
C MET A 146 6.60 -3.26 19.79
N CYS A 147 5.37 -3.26 20.32
CA CYS A 147 4.32 -2.35 19.84
C CYS A 147 4.72 -0.91 20.16
N PRO A 148 4.37 0.06 19.30
CA PRO A 148 4.64 1.45 19.64
C PRO A 148 3.86 1.84 20.90
N VAL A 149 4.48 2.71 21.70
CA VAL A 149 3.81 3.41 22.79
C VAL A 149 3.52 4.82 22.29
N ALA A 150 2.24 5.17 22.21
CA ALA A 150 1.76 6.48 21.82
C ALA A 150 0.42 6.74 22.51
N GLU A 151 -0.09 7.97 22.40
CA GLU A 151 -1.42 8.31 22.90
C GLU A 151 -2.48 7.46 22.19
N GLN A 152 -3.51 7.03 22.94
CA GLN A 152 -4.54 6.13 22.45
C GLN A 152 -5.24 6.67 21.20
N GLU A 153 -5.46 7.99 21.14
CA GLU A 153 -6.06 8.66 19.99
C GLU A 153 -5.22 8.50 18.71
N VAL A 154 -3.89 8.65 18.80
CA VAL A 154 -2.97 8.45 17.67
C VAL A 154 -3.00 6.98 17.20
N LEU A 155 -3.01 6.03 18.14
CA LEU A 155 -3.05 4.61 17.82
C LEU A 155 -4.36 4.23 17.12
N LEU A 156 -5.49 4.75 17.61
CA LEU A 156 -6.81 4.54 17.01
C LEU A 156 -6.91 5.21 15.63
N HIS A 157 -6.46 6.45 15.50
CA HIS A 157 -6.46 7.15 14.21
C HIS A 157 -5.65 6.40 13.14
N ASN A 158 -4.46 5.91 13.49
CA ASN A 158 -3.65 5.12 12.55
C ASN A 158 -4.30 3.79 12.19
N ARG A 159 -4.92 3.11 13.17
CA ARG A 159 -5.66 1.87 12.94
C ARG A 159 -6.83 2.10 11.98
N ASP A 160 -7.66 3.10 12.27
CA ASP A 160 -8.84 3.39 11.46
C ASP A 160 -8.44 3.79 10.04
N ALA A 161 -7.36 4.56 9.88
CA ALA A 161 -6.82 4.88 8.56
C ALA A 161 -6.26 3.66 7.80
N ARG A 162 -5.63 2.70 8.49
CA ARG A 162 -5.22 1.42 7.87
C ARG A 162 -6.44 0.62 7.43
N HIS A 163 -7.47 0.57 8.27
CA HIS A 163 -8.70 -0.16 7.97
C HIS A 163 -9.43 0.42 6.77
N ASP A 164 -9.58 1.74 6.72
CA ASP A 164 -10.11 2.44 5.55
C ASP A 164 -9.34 2.04 4.29
N LEU A 165 -8.00 2.13 4.32
CA LEU A 165 -7.17 1.83 3.17
C LEU A 165 -7.32 0.38 2.70
N VAL A 166 -7.24 -0.59 3.62
CA VAL A 166 -7.38 -2.02 3.30
C VAL A 166 -8.77 -2.29 2.71
N ARG A 167 -9.83 -1.72 3.30
CA ARG A 167 -11.21 -1.89 2.84
C ARG A 167 -11.43 -1.33 1.44
N GLU A 168 -10.95 -0.12 1.18
CA GLU A 168 -11.11 0.55 -0.12
C GLU A 168 -10.33 -0.19 -1.22
N LEU A 169 -9.11 -0.66 -0.92
CA LEU A 169 -8.33 -1.48 -1.86
C LEU A 169 -8.97 -2.86 -2.08
N ALA A 170 -9.56 -3.45 -1.06
CA ALA A 170 -10.28 -4.71 -1.18
C ALA A 170 -11.53 -4.55 -2.06
N ALA A 171 -12.34 -3.53 -1.80
CA ALA A 171 -13.50 -3.21 -2.63
C ALA A 171 -13.09 -2.98 -4.10
N LEU A 172 -12.00 -2.24 -4.34
CA LEU A 172 -11.51 -1.94 -5.68
C LEU A 172 -11.00 -3.18 -6.44
N PHE A 173 -10.18 -4.01 -5.80
CA PHE A 173 -9.50 -5.12 -6.49
C PHE A 173 -10.20 -6.47 -6.37
N LEU A 174 -10.87 -6.72 -5.24
CA LEU A 174 -11.52 -7.99 -4.94
C LEU A 174 -13.03 -7.94 -5.17
N GLY A 175 -13.61 -6.75 -5.35
CA GLY A 175 -15.06 -6.55 -5.48
C GLY A 175 -15.83 -6.76 -4.17
N SER A 176 -15.13 -6.88 -3.04
CA SER A 176 -15.69 -7.12 -1.72
C SER A 176 -14.73 -6.59 -0.66
N ASP A 177 -15.26 -6.07 0.45
CA ASP A 177 -14.49 -5.76 1.65
C ASP A 177 -14.29 -6.98 2.57
N ASP A 178 -14.99 -8.09 2.29
CA ASP A 178 -14.76 -9.37 2.95
C ASP A 178 -13.51 -10.05 2.40
N LEU A 179 -12.45 -10.07 3.22
CA LEU A 179 -11.18 -10.72 2.88
C LEU A 179 -11.19 -12.25 3.10
N SER A 180 -12.32 -12.86 3.48
CA SER A 180 -12.43 -14.31 3.67
C SER A 180 -12.08 -15.13 2.42
N ALA A 181 -12.28 -14.54 1.23
CA ALA A 181 -11.98 -15.15 -0.06
C ALA A 181 -10.50 -15.05 -0.48
N VAL A 182 -9.66 -14.36 0.29
CA VAL A 182 -8.24 -14.14 -0.02
C VAL A 182 -7.43 -15.42 0.26
N PRO A 183 -6.47 -15.80 -0.58
CA PRO A 183 -5.83 -17.11 -0.53
C PRO A 183 -5.00 -17.29 0.73
N LEU A 184 -5.18 -18.45 1.38
CA LEU A 184 -4.32 -18.89 2.49
C LEU A 184 -3.02 -19.58 1.99
N GLY A 185 -2.99 -19.95 0.70
CA GLY A 185 -1.84 -20.58 0.06
C GLY A 185 -0.68 -19.62 -0.23
N PRO A 186 0.48 -20.14 -0.69
CA PRO A 186 1.64 -19.32 -0.98
C PRO A 186 1.40 -18.37 -2.17
N PRO A 187 1.98 -17.16 -2.17
CA PRO A 187 1.98 -16.27 -3.31
C PRO A 187 2.83 -16.82 -4.47
N PRO A 188 2.73 -16.23 -5.67
CA PRO A 188 3.70 -16.44 -6.73
C PRO A 188 5.12 -16.20 -6.23
N SER A 189 6.06 -17.06 -6.59
CA SER A 189 7.46 -16.98 -6.12
C SER A 189 8.15 -15.66 -6.51
N LEU A 190 7.70 -15.03 -7.60
CA LEU A 190 8.23 -13.75 -8.09
C LEU A 190 7.56 -12.52 -7.47
N LEU A 191 6.51 -12.68 -6.64
CA LEU A 191 5.69 -11.56 -6.18
C LEU A 191 6.50 -10.46 -5.47
N ALA A 192 7.45 -10.83 -4.62
CA ALA A 192 8.26 -9.85 -3.89
C ALA A 192 9.09 -8.97 -4.85
N GLY A 193 9.84 -9.59 -5.77
CA GLY A 193 10.65 -8.85 -6.75
C GLY A 193 9.80 -8.08 -7.76
N PHE A 194 8.67 -8.66 -8.18
CA PHE A 194 7.69 -7.97 -9.02
C PHE A 194 7.15 -6.71 -8.33
N CYS A 195 6.78 -6.81 -7.05
CA CYS A 195 6.33 -5.69 -6.25
C CYS A 195 7.40 -4.61 -6.11
N SER A 196 8.67 -4.98 -5.89
CA SER A 196 9.79 -4.03 -5.85
C SER A 196 9.93 -3.24 -7.16
N VAL A 197 9.89 -3.92 -8.31
CA VAL A 197 10.00 -3.26 -9.62
C VAL A 197 8.80 -2.35 -9.87
N CYS A 198 7.59 -2.78 -9.50
CA CYS A 198 6.41 -1.93 -9.59
C CYS A 198 6.53 -0.69 -8.70
N ASP A 199 7.04 -0.82 -7.48
CA ASP A 199 7.29 0.34 -6.59
C ASP A 199 8.32 1.29 -7.18
N TRP A 200 9.41 0.77 -7.78
CA TRP A 200 10.41 1.62 -8.44
C TRP A 200 9.82 2.44 -9.60
N LEU A 201 9.03 1.79 -10.46
CA LEU A 201 8.39 2.46 -11.59
C LEU A 201 7.28 3.42 -11.13
N GLY A 202 6.45 3.01 -10.16
CA GLY A 202 5.40 3.83 -9.55
C GLY A 202 5.93 5.01 -8.75
N SER A 203 7.22 4.99 -8.39
CA SER A 203 7.89 6.10 -7.70
C SER A 203 8.48 7.15 -8.65
N ASN A 204 8.41 6.95 -9.96
CA ASN A 204 8.97 7.90 -10.92
C ASN A 204 8.01 9.08 -11.13
N SER A 205 8.39 10.25 -10.60
CA SER A 205 7.60 11.47 -10.65
C SER A 205 7.36 12.05 -12.04
N ASP A 206 8.16 11.64 -13.04
CA ASP A 206 7.96 12.06 -14.44
C ASP A 206 6.69 11.39 -15.03
N PHE A 207 6.35 10.20 -14.54
CA PHE A 207 5.16 9.44 -14.97
C PHE A 207 4.02 9.50 -13.95
N PHE A 208 4.36 9.59 -12.67
CA PHE A 208 3.45 9.66 -11.54
C PHE A 208 3.65 10.97 -10.78
N PRO A 209 3.17 12.09 -11.33
CA PRO A 209 3.28 13.39 -10.68
C PRO A 209 2.60 13.37 -9.31
N PHE A 210 3.16 14.15 -8.39
CA PHE A 210 2.67 14.23 -7.02
C PHE A 210 1.27 14.85 -6.96
N VAL A 211 0.48 14.33 -6.02
CA VAL A 211 -0.92 14.70 -5.81
C VAL A 211 -1.13 14.77 -4.30
N ASP A 212 -1.39 15.97 -3.80
CA ASP A 212 -1.53 16.27 -2.37
C ASP A 212 -2.99 16.51 -1.93
N ALA A 213 -3.94 16.34 -2.87
CA ALA A 213 -5.37 16.44 -2.64
C ALA A 213 -6.05 15.05 -2.82
N PRO A 214 -7.03 14.69 -1.96
CA PRO A 214 -7.82 13.49 -2.15
C PRO A 214 -8.59 13.55 -3.48
N PRO A 215 -8.64 12.46 -4.27
CA PRO A 215 -9.54 12.37 -5.41
C PRO A 215 -10.99 12.21 -4.94
N GLU A 216 -11.95 12.41 -5.85
CA GLU A 216 -13.36 12.11 -5.59
C GLU A 216 -13.56 10.62 -5.29
N SER A 217 -12.81 9.75 -5.98
CA SER A 217 -12.84 8.30 -5.81
C SER A 217 -11.47 7.69 -6.11
N LEU A 218 -11.11 6.64 -5.35
CA LEU A 218 -9.89 5.86 -5.61
C LEU A 218 -10.00 5.06 -6.92
N ALA A 219 -11.19 4.57 -7.25
CA ALA A 219 -11.43 3.88 -8.52
C ALA A 219 -11.18 4.81 -9.71
N ASP A 220 -11.57 6.07 -9.59
CA ASP A 220 -11.45 7.07 -10.66
C ASP A 220 -9.99 7.39 -10.91
N TYR A 221 -9.27 7.67 -9.82
CA TYR A 221 -7.83 7.91 -9.85
C TYR A 221 -7.11 6.70 -10.48
N TYR A 222 -7.47 5.49 -10.08
CA TYR A 222 -6.88 4.26 -10.62
C TYR A 222 -7.16 4.07 -12.11
N ALA A 223 -8.39 4.31 -12.58
CA ALA A 223 -8.76 4.24 -13.99
C ALA A 223 -7.95 5.24 -14.85
N VAL A 224 -7.80 6.48 -14.37
CA VAL A 224 -6.95 7.50 -15.03
C VAL A 224 -5.50 7.03 -15.12
N ARG A 225 -4.95 6.41 -14.07
CA ARG A 225 -3.59 5.85 -14.08
C ARG A 225 -3.42 4.68 -15.05
N LEU A 226 -4.50 3.94 -15.31
CA LEU A 226 -4.55 2.93 -16.35
C LEU A 226 -4.77 3.51 -17.75
N GLY A 227 -4.81 4.84 -17.93
CA GLY A 227 -5.11 5.47 -19.22
C GLY A 227 -6.43 4.96 -19.82
N GLU A 228 -7.35 4.56 -18.95
CA GLU A 228 -8.73 4.26 -19.32
C GLU A 228 -9.45 5.60 -19.25
N ASP A 229 -9.71 6.20 -20.41
CA ASP A 229 -10.60 7.35 -20.46
C ASP A 229 -11.92 6.95 -19.81
N TYR A 230 -12.46 7.84 -18.97
CA TYR A 230 -13.77 7.75 -18.34
C TYR A 230 -14.88 7.72 -19.43
N ALA A 231 -14.99 6.62 -20.15
CA ALA A 231 -16.12 6.32 -21.00
C ALA A 231 -17.21 5.77 -20.08
N GLY A 232 -18.05 6.69 -19.60
CA GLY A 232 -19.18 6.38 -18.71
C GLY A 232 -19.91 5.11 -19.11
N ARG A 233 -20.06 4.21 -18.14
CA ARG A 233 -21.06 3.16 -18.13
C ARG A 233 -22.21 3.57 -17.24
#